data_AF-A0A177L259-F1
#
_entry.id   AF-A0A177L259-F1
#
_cell.length_a   1.000
_cell.length_b   1.000
_cell.length_c   1.000
_cell.angle_alpha   90.00
_cell.angle_beta   90.00
_cell.angle_gamma   90.00
#
_symmetry.space_group_name_H-M   'P 1'
#
loop_
_entity.id
_entity.type
_entity.pdbx_description
1 polymer ?
#
loop_
_entity_poly.entity_id
_entity_poly.type
_entity_poly.pdbx_seq_one_letter_code
_entity_poly.pdbx_strand_id
1 'polypeptide(L)'
;MGVSIVFVVNIVNLHLTTTDFFIIVFIATLWSIGTAAVPAAGLVTPSAVLMMLFGLPLEIVALIAGVDALIGMRGTTSNVIGDIGTALVNQSERKQIASYSVLRQQLFDLLISAILPDDNHRLGNIALSFNVVRYEVQKLSDVLSSLRL
;
A
#
# COMPACT_ATOMS: atom_id res chain seq x y z
N MET A 1 -16.18 -5.01 11.44
CA MET A 1 -15.72 -5.24 12.83
C MET A 1 -16.66 -4.61 13.85
N GLY A 2 -16.70 -3.28 14.03
CA GLY A 2 -17.53 -2.65 15.08
C GLY A 2 -19.03 -2.96 15.00
N VAL A 3 -19.60 -2.97 13.79
CA VAL A 3 -21.04 -3.25 13.58
C VAL A 3 -21.43 -4.66 14.06
N SER A 4 -20.58 -5.67 13.84
CA SER A 4 -20.85 -7.06 14.23
C SER A 4 -20.89 -7.24 15.75
N ILE A 5 -20.04 -6.52 16.49
CA ILE A 5 -20.00 -6.56 17.95
C ILE A 5 -21.25 -5.91 18.55
N VAL A 6 -21.63 -4.72 18.04
CA VAL A 6 -22.85 -4.03 18.46
C VAL A 6 -24.09 -4.87 18.19
N PHE A 7 -24.14 -5.55 17.04
CA PHE A 7 -25.23 -6.44 16.68
C PHE A 7 -25.42 -7.59 17.68
N VAL A 8 -24.33 -8.30 18.01
CA VAL A 8 -24.37 -9.41 18.98
C VAL A 8 -24.85 -8.92 20.34
N VAL A 9 -24.26 -7.84 20.85
CA VAL A 9 -24.55 -7.27 22.17
C VAL A 9 -26.04 -6.95 22.32
N ASN A 10 -26.68 -6.41 21.27
CA ASN A 10 -28.11 -6.15 21.27
C ASN A 10 -28.94 -7.43 21.33
N ILE A 11 -28.53 -8.51 20.64
CA ILE A 11 -29.27 -9.79 20.63
C ILE A 11 -29.16 -10.53 21.97
N VAL A 12 -27.97 -10.53 22.58
CA VAL A 12 -27.79 -11.14 23.91
C VAL A 12 -28.24 -10.25 25.07
N ASN A 13 -28.81 -9.06 24.79
CA ASN A 13 -29.21 -8.07 25.80
C ASN A 13 -28.09 -7.73 26.79
N LEU A 14 -26.85 -7.63 26.28
CA LEU A 14 -25.68 -7.28 27.08
C LEU A 14 -25.58 -5.75 27.15
N HIS A 15 -25.44 -5.22 28.37
CA HIS A 15 -25.20 -3.79 28.53
C HIS A 15 -23.70 -3.51 28.41
N LEU A 16 -23.27 -2.92 27.29
CA LEU A 16 -21.94 -2.36 27.16
C LEU A 16 -21.86 -1.03 27.90
N THR A 17 -20.92 -0.91 28.83
CA THR A 17 -20.57 0.39 29.39
C THR A 17 -19.71 1.18 28.40
N THR A 18 -19.62 2.50 28.58
CA THR A 18 -18.75 3.36 27.77
C THR A 18 -17.29 2.88 27.82
N THR A 19 -16.84 2.39 28.98
CA THR A 19 -15.49 1.84 29.18
C THR A 19 -15.26 0.60 28.32
N ASP A 20 -16.23 -0.32 28.27
CA ASP A 20 -16.14 -1.53 27.45
C ASP A 20 -16.00 -1.18 25.97
N PHE A 21 -16.70 -0.15 25.52
CA PHE A 21 -16.62 0.34 24.15
C PHE A 21 -15.20 0.81 23.79
N PHE A 22 -14.54 1.55 24.68
CA PHE A 22 -13.15 1.97 24.50
C PHE A 22 -12.19 0.78 24.45
N ILE A 23 -12.36 -0.20 25.36
CA ILE A 23 -11.53 -1.41 25.39
C ILE A 23 -11.69 -2.22 24.11
N ILE A 24 -12.94 -2.39 23.64
CA ILE A 24 -13.24 -3.10 22.39
C ILE A 24 -12.53 -2.42 21.21
N VAL A 25 -12.62 -1.09 21.08
CA VAL A 25 -11.95 -0.35 20.01
C VAL A 25 -10.43 -0.50 20.10
N PHE A 26 -9.87 -0.42 21.29
CA PHE A 26 -8.44 -0.55 21.52
C PHE A 26 -7.92 -1.95 21.12
N ILE A 27 -8.55 -3.01 21.64
CA ILE A 27 -8.17 -4.40 21.32
C ILE A 27 -8.41 -4.70 19.84
N ALA A 28 -9.54 -4.25 19.27
CA ALA A 28 -9.83 -4.45 17.85
C ALA A 28 -8.79 -3.78 16.95
N THR A 29 -8.30 -2.60 17.34
CA THR A 29 -7.23 -1.90 16.60
C THR A 29 -5.91 -2.67 16.67
N LEU A 30 -5.53 -3.15 17.86
CA LEU A 30 -4.33 -3.98 18.03
C LEU A 30 -4.42 -5.28 17.23
N TRP A 31 -5.59 -5.93 17.24
CA TRP A 31 -5.81 -7.18 16.49
C TRP A 31 -5.87 -6.94 14.97
N SER A 32 -6.33 -5.77 14.53
CA SER A 32 -6.33 -5.37 13.12
C SER A 32 -4.92 -5.33 12.53
N ILE A 33 -3.90 -4.96 13.32
CA ILE A 33 -2.50 -5.01 12.88
C ILE A 33 -2.06 -6.47 12.69
N GLY A 34 -2.52 -7.38 13.55
CA GLY A 34 -2.17 -8.81 13.53
C GLY A 34 -2.90 -9.66 12.48
N THR A 35 -3.90 -9.12 11.78
CA THR A 35 -4.79 -9.91 10.91
C THR A 35 -4.70 -9.59 9.41
N ALA A 36 -3.78 -8.71 9.01
CA ALA A 36 -3.66 -8.21 7.65
C ALA A 36 -3.39 -9.30 6.56
N ALA A 37 -3.01 -10.53 6.95
CA ALA A 37 -2.60 -11.58 6.02
C ALA A 37 -3.61 -12.74 5.83
N VAL A 38 -4.72 -12.78 6.58
CA VAL A 38 -5.59 -13.98 6.61
C VAL A 38 -6.99 -13.72 6.04
N PRO A 39 -7.36 -14.33 4.90
CA PRO A 39 -8.76 -14.40 4.47
C PRO A 39 -9.58 -15.10 5.56
N ALA A 40 -10.63 -14.44 6.08
CA ALA A 40 -11.43 -14.79 7.27
C ALA A 40 -11.02 -14.18 8.63
N ALA A 41 -10.02 -13.29 8.66
CA ALA A 41 -9.73 -12.48 9.86
C ALA A 41 -10.94 -11.70 10.40
N GLY A 42 -11.88 -11.32 9.53
CA GLY A 42 -13.08 -10.57 9.90
C GLY A 42 -14.01 -11.29 10.86
N LEU A 43 -13.96 -12.62 10.86
CA LEU A 43 -14.79 -13.48 11.71
C LEU A 43 -14.16 -13.79 13.05
N VAL A 44 -12.86 -14.12 13.03
CA VAL A 44 -12.10 -14.57 14.20
C VAL A 44 -11.91 -13.45 15.21
N THR A 45 -11.77 -12.22 14.73
CA THR A 45 -11.44 -11.06 15.57
C THR A 45 -12.60 -10.63 16.50
N PRO A 46 -13.81 -10.31 16.01
CA PRO A 46 -14.92 -9.91 16.89
C PRO A 46 -15.41 -11.04 17.79
N SER A 47 -15.33 -12.30 17.35
CA SER A 47 -15.67 -13.46 18.19
C SER A 47 -14.67 -13.65 19.34
N ALA A 48 -13.37 -13.56 19.07
CA ALA A 48 -12.34 -13.65 20.11
C ALA A 48 -12.47 -12.52 21.16
N VAL A 49 -12.70 -11.28 20.73
CA VAL A 49 -12.89 -10.14 21.65
C VAL A 49 -14.10 -10.36 22.57
N LEU A 50 -15.22 -10.79 22.01
CA LEU A 50 -16.44 -11.03 22.78
C LEU A 50 -16.31 -12.23 23.74
N MET A 51 -15.65 -13.31 23.31
CA MET A 51 -15.35 -14.45 24.18
C MET A 51 -14.39 -14.06 25.32
N MET A 52 -13.35 -13.30 25.02
CA MET A 52 -12.30 -12.96 26.01
C MET A 52 -12.76 -11.92 27.03
N LEU A 53 -13.60 -10.95 26.60
CA LEU A 53 -14.09 -9.87 27.48
C LEU A 53 -15.37 -10.23 28.24
N PHE A 54 -16.29 -10.96 27.62
CA PHE A 54 -17.63 -11.23 28.18
C PHE A 54 -17.89 -12.71 28.45
N GLY A 55 -16.94 -13.60 28.17
CA GLY A 55 -17.10 -15.04 28.42
C GLY A 55 -18.24 -15.67 27.61
N LEU A 56 -18.60 -15.07 26.48
CA LEU A 56 -19.72 -15.51 25.66
C LEU A 56 -19.45 -16.89 25.04
N PRO A 57 -20.47 -17.76 24.96
CA PRO A 57 -20.29 -19.12 24.50
C PRO A 57 -20.21 -19.18 22.95
N LEU A 58 -19.74 -20.32 22.42
CA LEU A 58 -19.36 -20.45 21.01
C LEU A 58 -20.54 -20.29 20.03
N GLU A 59 -21.79 -20.48 20.49
CA GLU A 59 -22.99 -20.30 19.68
C GLU A 59 -23.09 -18.88 19.10
N ILE A 60 -22.53 -17.89 19.80
CA ILE A 60 -22.48 -16.49 19.36
C ILE A 60 -21.61 -16.32 18.11
N VAL A 61 -20.59 -17.17 17.93
CA VAL A 61 -19.70 -17.13 16.77
C VAL A 61 -20.45 -17.45 15.48
N ALA A 62 -21.44 -18.36 15.53
CA ALA A 62 -22.27 -18.67 14.37
C ALA A 62 -23.13 -17.47 13.94
N LEU A 63 -23.63 -16.69 14.90
CA LEU A 63 -24.38 -15.46 14.65
C LEU A 63 -23.48 -14.37 14.02
N ILE A 64 -22.25 -14.23 14.53
CA ILE A 64 -21.24 -13.34 13.97
C ILE A 64 -20.88 -13.77 12.54
N ALA A 65 -20.77 -15.08 12.27
CA ALA A 65 -20.51 -15.64 10.95
C ALA A 65 -21.58 -15.27 9.93
N GLY A 66 -22.85 -15.31 10.32
CA GLY A 66 -23.94 -14.88 9.45
C GLY A 66 -23.82 -13.41 9.03
N VAL A 67 -23.47 -12.52 9.97
CA VAL A 67 -23.34 -11.09 9.69
C VAL A 67 -22.03 -10.74 8.97
N ASP A 68 -20.93 -11.36 9.36
CA ASP A 68 -19.63 -11.13 8.71
C ASP A 68 -19.63 -11.68 7.28
N ALA A 69 -20.38 -12.74 6.97
CA ALA A 69 -20.57 -13.18 5.59
C ALA A 69 -21.25 -12.11 4.71
N LEU A 70 -22.18 -11.33 5.26
CA LEU A 70 -22.85 -10.23 4.55
C LEU A 70 -21.94 -9.00 4.38
N ILE A 71 -21.03 -8.78 5.33
CA ILE A 71 -20.26 -7.54 5.45
C ILE A 71 -18.80 -7.71 5.02
N GLY A 72 -18.28 -8.94 5.00
CA GLY A 72 -16.86 -9.27 4.95
C GLY A 72 -16.17 -8.83 3.67
N MET A 73 -16.90 -8.72 2.57
CA MET A 73 -16.36 -8.26 1.29
C MET A 73 -16.12 -6.74 1.24
N ARG A 74 -16.53 -5.96 2.24
CA ARG A 74 -16.18 -4.53 2.28
C ARG A 74 -14.68 -4.29 2.49
N GLY A 75 -13.96 -5.29 3.00
CA GLY A 75 -12.50 -5.23 3.18
C GLY A 75 -11.76 -5.08 1.85
N THR A 76 -12.17 -5.79 0.81
CA THR A 76 -11.51 -5.69 -0.51
C THR A 76 -11.74 -4.33 -1.16
N THR A 77 -12.95 -3.75 -1.07
CA THR A 77 -13.21 -2.40 -1.59
C THR A 77 -12.33 -1.35 -0.90
N SER A 78 -12.20 -1.43 0.42
CA SER A 78 -11.32 -0.51 1.17
C SER A 78 -9.84 -0.71 0.82
N ASN A 79 -9.41 -1.94 0.62
CA ASN A 79 -8.02 -2.25 0.24
C ASN A 79 -7.70 -1.70 -1.15
N VAL A 80 -8.59 -1.86 -2.12
CA VAL A 80 -8.42 -1.31 -3.48
C VAL A 80 -8.36 0.23 -3.47
N ILE A 81 -9.11 0.90 -2.60
CA ILE A 81 -9.00 2.37 -2.44
C ILE A 81 -7.62 2.75 -1.87
N GLY A 82 -7.05 1.94 -0.97
CA GLY A 82 -5.69 2.10 -0.48
C GLY A 82 -4.65 2.02 -1.59
N ASP A 83 -4.82 1.09 -2.54
CA ASP A 83 -3.92 0.94 -3.69
C ASP A 83 -3.94 2.16 -4.64
N ILE A 84 -5.07 2.87 -4.72
CA ILE A 84 -5.14 4.15 -5.44
C ILE A 84 -4.26 5.21 -4.75
N GLY A 85 -4.23 5.20 -3.42
CA GLY A 85 -3.38 6.10 -2.63
C GLY A 85 -1.88 5.88 -2.89
N THR A 86 -1.43 4.62 -2.90
CA THR A 86 -0.04 4.28 -3.24
C THR A 86 0.31 4.62 -4.69
N ALA A 87 -0.63 4.44 -5.64
CA ALA A 87 -0.44 4.86 -7.02
C ALA A 87 -0.20 6.38 -7.16
N LEU A 88 -0.91 7.21 -6.38
CA LEU A 88 -0.70 8.66 -6.34
C LEU A 88 0.67 9.03 -5.78
N VAL A 89 1.13 8.35 -4.73
CA VAL A 89 2.46 8.56 -4.16
C VAL A 89 3.54 8.22 -5.19
N ASN A 90 3.44 7.05 -5.84
CA ASN A 90 4.34 6.63 -6.92
C ASN A 90 4.39 7.65 -8.07
N GLN A 91 3.25 8.21 -8.46
CA GLN A 91 3.21 9.27 -9.48
C GLN A 91 3.95 10.54 -9.04
N SER A 92 3.86 10.90 -7.75
CA SER A 92 4.56 12.08 -7.22
C SER A 92 6.08 11.88 -7.14
N GLU A 93 6.54 10.69 -6.75
CA GLU A 93 7.96 10.33 -6.70
C GLU A 93 8.60 10.27 -8.11
N ARG A 94 7.89 9.76 -9.12
CA ARG A 94 8.37 9.72 -10.51
C ARG A 94 8.68 11.11 -11.07
N LYS A 95 7.88 12.12 -10.71
CA LYS A 95 8.14 13.51 -11.12
C LYS A 95 9.43 14.04 -10.52
N GLN A 96 9.72 13.71 -9.25
CA GLN A 96 10.96 14.10 -8.60
C GLN A 96 12.16 13.41 -9.27
N ILE A 97 12.12 12.09 -9.45
CA ILE A 97 13.24 11.35 -10.06
C ILE A 97 13.54 11.85 -11.49
N ALA A 98 12.51 12.18 -12.27
CA ALA A 98 12.67 12.75 -13.61
C ALA A 98 13.43 14.09 -13.59
N SER A 99 13.08 15.03 -12.70
CA SER A 99 13.79 16.31 -12.59
C SER A 99 15.28 16.14 -12.23
N TYR A 100 15.61 15.20 -11.35
CA TYR A 100 17.01 14.93 -10.97
C TYR A 100 17.80 14.28 -12.11
N SER A 101 17.16 13.41 -12.90
CA SER A 101 17.80 12.79 -14.06
C SER A 101 18.16 13.83 -15.14
N VAL A 102 17.29 14.81 -15.39
CA VAL A 102 17.53 15.90 -16.35
C VAL A 102 18.64 16.83 -15.87
N LEU A 103 18.63 17.25 -14.60
CA LEU A 103 19.68 18.09 -14.03
C LEU A 103 21.04 17.39 -14.05
N ARG A 104 21.10 16.10 -13.71
CA ARG A 104 22.32 15.30 -13.82
C ARG A 104 22.80 15.21 -15.26
N GLN A 105 21.89 15.06 -16.22
CA GLN A 105 22.22 15.00 -17.64
C GLN A 105 22.83 16.31 -18.12
N GLN A 106 22.22 17.44 -17.77
CA GLN A 106 22.73 18.77 -18.11
C GLN A 106 24.11 19.03 -17.51
N LEU A 107 24.32 18.65 -16.24
CA LEU A 107 25.63 18.79 -15.59
C LEU A 107 26.69 17.90 -16.26
N PHE A 108 26.33 16.69 -16.67
CA PHE A 108 27.25 15.79 -17.35
C PHE A 108 27.63 16.32 -18.74
N ASP A 109 26.67 16.84 -19.50
CA ASP A 109 26.91 17.45 -20.82
C ASP A 109 27.79 18.70 -20.69
N LEU A 110 27.56 19.50 -19.65
CA LEU A 110 28.39 20.67 -19.33
C LEU A 110 29.81 20.25 -18.96
N LEU A 111 29.99 19.20 -18.16
CA LEU A 111 31.31 18.63 -17.85
C LEU A 111 32.05 18.10 -19.09
N ILE A 112 31.37 17.38 -19.98
CA ILE A 112 31.96 16.89 -21.24
C ILE A 112 32.43 18.06 -22.10
N SER A 113 31.61 19.10 -22.25
CA SER A 113 31.97 20.28 -23.04
C SER A 113 33.12 21.10 -22.43
N ALA A 114 33.26 21.08 -21.10
CA ALA A 114 34.36 21.75 -20.40
C ALA A 114 35.68 20.96 -20.47
N ILE A 115 35.62 19.62 -20.55
CA ILE A 115 36.80 18.74 -20.60
C ILE A 115 37.29 18.51 -22.04
N LEU A 116 36.38 18.49 -23.03
CA LEU A 116 36.68 18.25 -24.45
C LEU A 116 36.20 19.45 -25.29
N PRO A 117 37.00 20.52 -25.42
CA PRO A 117 36.66 21.63 -26.30
C PRO A 117 36.67 21.18 -27.76
N ASP A 118 35.57 21.51 -28.45
CA ASP A 118 35.14 21.07 -29.77
C ASP A 118 36.07 21.56 -30.91
N ASP A 119 37.25 20.95 -31.05
CA ASP A 119 38.22 21.39 -32.08
C ASP A 119 38.79 20.26 -32.95
N ASN A 120 38.14 19.08 -33.01
CA ASN A 120 38.61 18.02 -33.89
C ASN A 120 37.51 17.07 -34.39
N HIS A 121 37.38 16.96 -35.72
CA HIS A 121 36.49 16.06 -36.48
C HIS A 121 36.59 14.56 -36.09
N ARG A 122 37.59 14.14 -35.32
CA ARG A 122 37.73 12.77 -34.78
C ARG A 122 36.80 12.50 -33.58
N LEU A 123 36.25 13.54 -32.95
CA LEU A 123 35.38 13.48 -31.78
C LEU A 123 33.93 13.13 -32.11
N GLY A 124 33.48 13.37 -33.35
CA GLY A 124 32.12 13.02 -33.80
C GLY A 124 31.80 11.53 -33.67
N ASN A 125 32.77 10.65 -33.95
CA ASN A 125 32.59 9.19 -33.84
C ASN A 125 32.52 8.71 -32.37
N ILE A 126 33.21 9.40 -31.46
CA ILE A 126 33.19 9.10 -30.02
C ILE A 126 31.88 9.63 -29.41
N ALA A 127 31.47 10.86 -29.75
CA ALA A 127 30.20 11.43 -29.35
C ALA A 127 28.99 10.61 -29.86
N LEU A 128 29.07 10.08 -31.08
CA LEU A 128 28.07 9.15 -31.63
C LEU A 128 28.02 7.84 -30.85
N SER A 129 29.17 7.27 -30.46
CA SER A 129 29.20 6.06 -29.61
C SER A 129 28.58 6.30 -28.24
N PHE A 130 28.83 7.46 -27.61
CA PHE A 130 28.18 7.83 -26.35
C PHE A 130 26.67 8.05 -26.49
N ASN A 131 26.20 8.63 -27.61
CA ASN A 131 24.77 8.78 -27.88
C ASN A 131 24.06 7.44 -28.12
N VAL A 132 24.72 6.47 -28.76
CA VAL A 132 24.17 5.10 -28.93
C VAL A 132 24.08 4.39 -27.59
N VAL A 133 25.12 4.48 -26.75
CA VAL A 133 25.07 3.93 -25.38
C VAL A 133 23.97 4.61 -24.55
N ARG A 134 23.80 5.94 -24.68
CA ARG A 134 22.72 6.69 -24.04
C ARG A 134 21.33 6.20 -24.48
N TYR A 135 21.14 5.96 -25.77
CA TYR A 135 19.88 5.45 -26.32
C TYR A 135 19.53 4.05 -25.78
N GLU A 136 20.50 3.14 -25.74
CA GLU A 136 20.27 1.79 -25.22
C GLU A 136 20.02 1.79 -23.71
N VAL A 137 20.73 2.61 -22.93
CA VAL A 137 20.47 2.74 -21.48
C VAL A 137 19.09 3.33 -21.21
N GLN A 138 18.65 4.32 -21.99
CA GLN A 138 17.33 4.92 -21.85
C GLN A 138 16.23 3.94 -22.23
N LYS A 139 16.42 3.21 -23.33
CA LYS A 139 15.51 2.16 -23.80
C LYS A 139 15.39 1.04 -22.78
N LEU A 140 16.49 0.64 -22.14
CA LEU A 140 16.47 -0.36 -21.07
C LEU A 140 15.73 0.16 -19.83
N SER A 141 15.93 1.43 -19.46
CA SER A 141 15.23 2.08 -18.36
C SER A 141 13.72 2.13 -18.60
N ASP A 142 13.29 2.49 -19.82
CA ASP A 142 11.88 2.58 -20.19
C ASP A 142 11.23 1.19 -20.21
N VAL A 143 11.91 0.17 -20.74
CA VAL A 143 11.46 -1.23 -20.71
C VAL A 143 11.32 -1.74 -19.27
N LEU A 144 12.31 -1.49 -18.41
CA LEU A 144 12.26 -1.85 -16.99
C LEU A 144 11.14 -1.11 -16.24
N SER A 145 10.82 0.12 -16.64
CA SER A 145 9.71 0.89 -16.06
C SER A 145 8.33 0.38 -16.50
N SER A 146 8.23 -0.29 -17.65
CA SER A 146 7.01 -0.89 -18.19
C SER A 146 6.72 -2.32 -17.68
N LEU A 147 7.74 -2.99 -17.15
CA LEU A 147 7.66 -4.38 -16.65
C LEU A 147 7.42 -4.49 -15.14
N ARG A 148 7.45 -3.38 -14.39
CA ARG A 148 7.10 -3.36 -12.97
C ARG A 148 5.62 -3.09 -12.78
N LEU A 149 4.84 -4.18 -12.81
CA LEU A 149 3.52 -4.31 -12.19
C LEU A 149 3.67 -4.19 -10.66
#